data_AF-A0A0P7WD29-F1
#
_entry.id   AF-A0A0P7WD29-F1
#
_cell.length_a   1.000
_cell.length_b   1.000
_cell.length_c   1.000
_cell.angle_alpha   90.00
_cell.angle_beta   90.00
_cell.angle_gamma   90.00
#
_symmetry.space_group_name_H-M   'P 1'
#
loop_
_entity.id
_entity.type
_entity.pdbx_description
1 polymer ?
#
loop_
_entity_poly.entity_id
_entity_poly.type
_entity_poly.pdbx_seq_one_letter_code
_entity_poly.pdbx_strand_id
1 'polypeptide(L)' 'MDLGVPVVVRDVPGNAAIVRHEETGLLYSSPQEFVSLSKRLLGDGGLLERLVANGRCYIQQFHSISKEREGYQQFVELLR' A
#
# COMPACT_ATOMS: atom_id res chain seq x y z
N MET A 1 2.83 -5.12 -1.56
CA MET A 1 3.51 -4.15 -0.66
C MET A 1 4.50 -4.88 0.25
N ASP A 2 5.50 -4.17 0.79
CA ASP A 2 6.84 -4.62 1.24
C ASP A 2 7.19 -6.12 1.07
N LEU A 3 6.46 -7.00 1.74
CA LEU A 3 6.51 -8.47 1.60
C LEU A 3 6.13 -9.04 0.22
N GLY A 4 5.76 -8.21 -0.77
CA GLY A 4 5.42 -8.65 -2.12
C GLY A 4 4.02 -9.27 -2.26
N VAL A 5 3.10 -8.99 -1.32
CA VAL A 5 1.71 -9.50 -1.35
C VAL A 5 0.76 -8.38 -1.77
N PRO A 6 -0.28 -8.64 -2.60
CA PRO A 6 -1.28 -7.64 -2.92
C PRO A 6 -2.15 -7.34 -1.70
N VAL A 7 -2.77 -6.16 -1.64
CA VAL A 7 -3.68 -5.82 -0.55
C VAL A 7 -5.04 -5.40 -1.08
N VAL A 8 -6.07 -5.73 -0.30
CA VAL A 8 -7.43 -5.23 -0.44
C VAL A 8 -7.81 -4.65 0.91
N VAL A 9 -7.98 -3.33 0.99
CA VAL A 9 -8.12 -2.61 2.26
C VAL A 9 -9.30 -1.66 2.23
N ARG A 10 -9.86 -1.36 3.41
CA ARG A 10 -11.00 -0.44 3.52
C ARG A 10 -10.57 0.96 3.10
N ASP A 11 -11.45 1.67 2.40
CA ASP A 11 -11.28 3.08 2.06
C ASP A 11 -11.50 3.97 3.29
N VAL A 12 -10.42 4.17 4.05
CA VAL A 12 -10.32 5.07 5.19
C VAL A 12 -9.03 5.88 5.06
N PRO A 13 -8.95 7.09 5.64
CA PRO A 13 -7.84 8.01 5.39
C PRO A 13 -6.44 7.41 5.58
N GLY A 14 -6.23 6.61 6.63
CA GLY A 14 -4.94 5.97 6.88
C GLY A 14 -4.52 4.98 5.79
N ASN A 15 -5.47 4.22 5.24
CA ASN A 15 -5.20 3.28 4.15
C ASN A 15 -5.04 4.02 2.82
N ALA A 16 -5.93 4.97 2.53
CA ALA A 16 -5.92 5.76 1.30
C ALA A 16 -4.68 6.67 1.17
N ALA A 17 -4.03 7.00 2.30
CA ALA A 17 -2.75 7.71 2.30
C ALA A 17 -1.59 6.89 1.70
N ILE A 18 -1.69 5.56 1.69
CA ILE A 18 -0.62 4.64 1.25
C ILE A 18 -1.04 3.87 -0.01
N VAL A 19 -2.30 3.44 -0.07
CA VAL A 19 -2.83 2.60 -1.14
C VAL A 19 -3.50 3.45 -2.21
N ARG A 20 -3.02 3.32 -3.45
CA ARG A 20 -3.63 3.92 -4.64
C ARG A 20 -4.47 2.85 -5.34
N HIS A 21 -5.77 3.09 -5.42
CA HIS A 21 -6.73 2.14 -6.00
C HIS A 21 -6.33 1.74 -7.43
N GLU A 22 -6.32 0.43 -7.71
CA GLU A 22 -5.88 -0.20 -8.97
C GLU A 22 -4.41 0.00 -9.38
N GLU A 23 -3.64 0.78 -8.63
CA GLU A 23 -2.22 1.00 -8.90
C GLU A 23 -1.32 0.18 -7.96
N THR A 24 -1.49 0.33 -6.64
CA THR A 24 -0.64 -0.31 -5.61
C THR A 24 -1.40 -1.26 -4.70
N GLY A 25 -2.74 -1.22 -4.78
CA GLY A 25 -3.66 -2.14 -4.10
C GLY A 25 -5.11 -1.82 -4.47
N LEU A 26 -6.05 -2.42 -3.76
CA LEU A 26 -7.49 -2.19 -3.96
C LEU A 26 -8.10 -1.59 -2.69
N LEU A 27 -8.89 -0.53 -2.88
CA LEU A 27 -9.69 0.13 -1.85
C LEU A 27 -11.16 -0.30 -1.96
N TYR A 28 -11.82 -0.58 -0.83
CA TYR A 28 -13.25 -0.92 -0.80
C TYR A 28 -14.02 -0.10 0.26
N SER A 29 -15.27 0.23 -0.04
CA SER A 29 -16.19 0.97 0.83
C SER A 29 -17.26 0.07 1.47
N SER A 30 -17.56 -1.09 0.88
CA SER A 30 -18.59 -2.02 1.37
C SER A 30 -18.11 -3.48 1.46
N PRO A 31 -18.73 -4.33 2.28
CA PRO A 31 -18.44 -5.76 2.31
C PRO A 31 -18.62 -6.46 0.95
N GLN A 32 -19.64 -6.05 0.18
CA GLN A 32 -19.93 -6.62 -1.13
C GLN A 32 -18.82 -6.29 -2.14
N GLU A 33 -18.34 -5.05 -2.10
CA GLU A 33 -17.21 -4.60 -2.92
C GLU A 33 -15.92 -5.33 -2.54
N PHE A 34 -15.65 -5.53 -1.25
CA PHE A 34 -14.51 -6.33 -0.79
C PHE A 34 -14.52 -7.74 -1.42
N VAL A 35 -15.67 -8.42 -1.40
CA VAL A 35 -15.82 -9.75 -2.00
C VAL A 35 -15.60 -9.70 -3.51
N SER A 36 -16.18 -8.70 -4.20
CA SER A 36 -16.04 -8.53 -5.65
C SER A 36 -14.58 -8.32 -6.06
N LEU A 37 -13.89 -7.38 -5.40
CA LEU A 37 -12.48 -7.05 -5.64
C LEU A 37 -11.56 -8.22 -5.33
N SER A 38 -11.82 -8.94 -4.22
CA SER A 38 -11.03 -10.12 -3.86
C SER A 38 -11.17 -11.23 -4.90
N LYS A 39 -12.39 -11.49 -5.40
CA LYS A 39 -12.62 -12.47 -6.46
C LYS A 39 -11.94 -12.07 -7.77
N ARG A 40 -12.03 -10.79 -8.15
CA ARG A 40 -11.34 -10.26 -9.34
C ARG A 40 -9.84 -10.43 -9.23
N LEU A 41 -9.25 -10.06 -8.09
CA LEU A 41 -7.82 -10.19 -7.86
C LEU A 41 -7.32 -11.64 -7.96
N LEU A 42 -8.11 -12.61 -7.51
CA LEU A 42 -7.78 -14.04 -7.63
C LEU A 42 -7.95 -14.58 -9.05
N GLY A 43 -8.86 -14.01 -9.84
CA GLY A 43 -9.14 -14.43 -11.21
C GLY A 43 -8.30 -13.72 -12.29
N ASP A 44 -7.71 -12.58 -11.95
CA ASP A 44 -6.93 -11.73 -12.87
C ASP A 44 -5.46 -11.69 -12.45
N GLY A 45 -4.68 -12.63 -12.99
CA GLY A 45 -3.24 -12.73 -12.71
C GLY A 45 -2.45 -11.49 -13.14
N GLY A 46 -2.86 -10.83 -14.23
CA GLY A 46 -2.19 -9.61 -14.71
C GLY A 46 -2.40 -8.44 -13.75
N LEU A 47 -3.61 -8.31 -13.21
CA LEU A 47 -3.88 -7.34 -12.13
C LEU A 47 -3.03 -7.65 -10.90
N LEU A 48 -2.99 -8.90 -10.46
CA LEU A 48 -2.22 -9.32 -9.28
C LEU A 48 -0.75 -8.96 -9.41
N GLU A 49 -0.11 -9.36 -10.52
CA GLU A 49 1.30 -9.08 -10.79
C GLU A 49 1.59 -7.58 -10.78
N ARG A 50 0.75 -6.79 -11.44
CA ARG A 50 0.88 -5.33 -11.51
C ARG A 50 0.79 -4.69 -10.12
N LEU A 51 -0.21 -5.06 -9.31
CA LEU A 51 -0.39 -4.51 -7.96
C LEU A 51 0.77 -4.88 -7.03
N VAL A 52 1.29 -6.10 -7.13
CA VAL A 52 2.45 -6.55 -6.35
C VAL A 52 3.69 -5.75 -6.70
N ALA A 53 4.00 -5.64 -8.00
CA ALA A 53 5.17 -4.92 -8.48
C ALA A 53 5.13 -3.43 -8.09
N ASN A 54 4.02 -2.77 -8.42
CA ASN A 54 3.83 -1.35 -8.11
C ASN A 54 3.82 -1.08 -6.61
N GLY A 55 3.09 -1.89 -5.84
CA GLY A 55 3.01 -1.73 -4.39
C GLY A 55 4.36 -1.94 -3.70
N ARG A 56 5.21 -2.84 -4.20
CA ARG A 56 6.58 -3.00 -3.67
C ARG A 56 7.46 -1.79 -4.00
N CYS A 57 7.44 -1.34 -5.26
CA CYS A 57 8.19 -0.16 -5.70
C CYS A 57 7.81 1.09 -4.90
N TYR A 58 6.51 1.32 -4.72
CA TYR A 58 5.99 2.47 -3.98
C TYR A 58 6.46 2.51 -2.51
N ILE A 59 6.37 1.39 -1.79
CA ILE A 59 6.81 1.34 -0.38
C ILE A 59 8.32 1.55 -0.27
N GLN A 60 9.11 0.94 -1.13
CA GLN A 60 10.57 1.11 -1.12
C GLN A 60 10.98 2.57 -1.39
N GLN A 61 10.24 3.26 -2.27
CA GLN A 61 10.55 4.64 -2.62
C GLN A 61 10.16 5.63 -1.51
N PHE A 62 8.97 5.49 -0.93
CA PHE A 62 8.35 6.51 -0.09
C PHE A 62 8.22 6.15 1.40
N HIS A 63 8.16 4.87 1.75
CA HIS A 63 7.83 4.40 3.10
C HIS A 63 8.94 3.50 3.67
N SER A 64 10.20 3.91 3.48
CA SER A 64 11.37 3.17 3.97
C SER A 64 11.63 3.44 5.46
N ILE A 65 11.72 2.37 6.25
CA ILE A 65 12.04 2.42 7.70
C ILE A 65 13.35 3.18 7.96
N SER A 66 14.35 3.00 7.09
CA SER A 66 15.63 3.70 7.24
C SER A 66 15.46 5.22 7.14
N LYS A 67 14.67 5.69 6.16
CA LYS A 67 14.39 7.12 5.97
C LYS A 67 13.58 7.69 7.14
N GLU A 68 12.61 6.93 7.65
CA GLU A 68 11.82 7.35 8.81
C GLU A 68 12.69 7.52 10.05
N ARG A 69 13.57 6.53 10.33
CA ARG A 69 14.52 6.60 11.43
C ARG A 69 15.44 7.82 11.32
N GLU A 70 16.02 8.05 10.15
CA GLU A 70 16.88 9.20 9.88
C GLU A 70 16.15 10.52 10.12
N GLY A 71 14.90 10.64 9.66
CA GLY A 71 14.07 11.83 9.89
C GLY A 71 13.82 12.12 11.37
N TYR A 72 13.48 11.12 12.17
CA TYR A 72 13.30 11.29 13.62
C TYR A 72 14.62 11.66 14.32
N GLN A 73 15.74 11.06 13.93
CA GLN A 73 17.05 11.40 14.49
C GLN A 73 17.40 12.87 14.25
N GLN A 74 17.26 13.34 13.01
CA GLN A 74 17.50 14.74 12.64
C GLN A 74 16.56 15.70 13.39
N PHE A 75 15.30 15.32 13.57
CA PHE A 75 14.33 16.14 14.29
C PHE A 75 14.70 16.29 15.78
N VAL A 76 15.12 15.21 16.44
CA VAL A 76 15.60 15.26 17.83
C VAL A 76 16.87 16.10 17.95
N GLU A 77 17.79 16.01 16.98
CA GLU A 77 19.00 16.83 16.94
C GLU A 77 18.68 18.33 16.77
N LEU A 78 17.68 18.69 15.96
CA LEU A 78 17.27 20.08 15.73
C LEU A 78 16.65 20.73 16.98
N LEU A 79 16.00 19.94 17.82
CA LEU A 79 15.33 20.41 19.05
C LEU A 79 16.28 20.48 20.26
N ARG A 80 17.56 20.16 20.08
CA ARG A 80 18.58 20.14 21.13
C ARG A 80 19.39 21.43 21.16
#